data_AF-A0A218Q552-F1
#
_entry.id   AF-A0A218Q552-F1
#
_cell.length_a   1.000
_cell.length_b   1.000
_cell.length_c   1.000
_cell.angle_alpha   90.00
_cell.angle_beta   90.00
_cell.angle_gamma   90.00
#
_symmetry.space_group_name_H-M   'P 1'
#
loop_
_entity.id
_entity.type
_entity.pdbx_description
1 polymer ?
#
loop_
_entity_poly.entity_id
_entity_poly.type
_entity_poly.pdbx_seq_one_letter_code
_entity_poly.pdbx_strand_id
1 'polypeptide(L)'
;MVRELERKRQSAEFPETAPAANPVFFRTYSRRTKAGLRETWDEVCDRTIQGIIELGKLTPAEIAILENMQRNLKALPSGRWLWVGGV
;
A
#
# COMPACT_ATOMS: atom_id res chain seq x y z
N MET A 1 -26.91 -17.85 17.36
CA MET A 1 -26.58 -16.69 18.23
C MET A 1 -25.46 -15.92 17.53
N VAL A 2 -25.76 -14.77 16.91
CA VAL A 2 -24.76 -13.96 16.19
C VAL A 2 -24.04 -13.10 17.24
N ARG A 3 -22.72 -13.25 17.38
CA ARG A 3 -21.91 -12.34 18.21
C ARG A 3 -21.69 -11.05 17.43
N GLU A 4 -22.20 -9.93 17.93
CA GLU A 4 -21.79 -8.61 17.46
C GLU A 4 -20.33 -8.39 17.88
N LEU A 5 -19.42 -8.45 16.90
CA LEU A 5 -18.04 -8.06 17.08
C LEU A 5 -17.93 -6.57 16.75
N GLU A 6 -17.43 -5.78 17.68
CA GLU A 6 -17.10 -4.38 17.43
C GLU A 6 -15.99 -4.32 16.35
N ARG A 7 -16.34 -3.83 15.15
CA ARG A 7 -15.40 -3.71 14.03
C ARG A 7 -14.91 -2.29 13.92
N LYS A 8 -13.66 -2.03 14.32
CA LYS A 8 -12.97 -0.79 13.93
C LYS A 8 -12.80 -0.79 12.41
N ARG A 9 -13.54 0.10 11.73
CA ARG A 9 -13.41 0.28 10.28
C ARG A 9 -12.11 1.03 10.01
N GLN A 10 -11.20 0.39 9.28
CA GLN A 10 -10.02 1.07 8.72
C GLN A 10 -10.42 1.62 7.34
N SER A 11 -10.16 2.90 7.11
CA SER A 11 -10.30 3.57 5.81
C SER A 11 -8.98 4.24 5.46
N ALA A 12 -8.62 4.20 4.19
CA ALA A 12 -7.52 4.99 3.65
C ALA A 12 -8.11 6.19 2.90
N GLU A 13 -7.42 7.31 2.95
CA GLU A 13 -7.79 8.50 2.20
C GLU A 13 -7.33 8.33 0.75
N PHE A 14 -8.31 8.21 -0.15
CA PHE A 14 -8.09 8.18 -1.59
C PHE A 14 -8.83 9.37 -2.22
N PRO A 15 -8.36 9.87 -3.39
CA PRO A 15 -9.05 10.94 -4.10
C PRO A 15 -10.53 10.60 -4.36
N GLU A 16 -11.42 11.57 -4.25
CA GLU A 16 -12.87 11.40 -4.53
C GLU A 16 -13.13 10.90 -5.96
N THR A 17 -12.23 11.25 -6.89
CA THR A 17 -12.25 10.78 -8.28
C THR A 17 -11.97 9.28 -8.44
N ALA A 18 -11.60 8.57 -7.35
CA ALA A 18 -11.32 7.15 -7.33
C ALA A 18 -12.28 6.40 -6.36
N PRO A 19 -13.59 6.32 -6.66
CA PRO A 19 -14.60 5.81 -5.73
C PRO A 19 -14.40 4.33 -5.35
N ALA A 20 -13.73 3.55 -6.20
CA ALA A 20 -13.42 2.14 -5.95
C ALA A 20 -12.04 1.91 -5.29
N ALA A 21 -11.22 2.94 -5.10
CA ALA A 21 -9.85 2.76 -4.59
C ALA A 21 -9.83 2.14 -3.19
N ASN A 22 -10.67 2.65 -2.29
CA ASN A 22 -10.74 2.16 -0.92
C ASN A 22 -11.09 0.65 -0.84
N PRO A 23 -12.21 0.16 -1.43
CA PRO A 23 -12.51 -1.27 -1.40
C PRO A 23 -11.49 -2.13 -2.16
N VAL A 24 -10.93 -1.66 -3.28
CA VAL A 24 -9.92 -2.40 -4.05
C VAL A 24 -8.61 -2.53 -3.28
N PHE A 25 -8.15 -1.46 -2.64
CA PHE A 25 -6.92 -1.46 -1.86
C PHE A 25 -6.97 -2.48 -0.72
N PHE A 26 -7.99 -2.42 0.13
CA PHE A 26 -8.09 -3.29 1.30
C PHE A 26 -8.35 -4.76 0.97
N ARG A 27 -8.98 -5.05 -0.18
CA ARG A 27 -9.26 -6.44 -0.60
C ARG A 27 -8.13 -7.10 -1.39
N THR A 28 -7.18 -6.32 -1.93
CA THR A 28 -6.17 -6.85 -2.89
C THR A 28 -4.73 -6.56 -2.50
N TYR A 29 -4.40 -5.40 -1.95
CA TYR A 29 -3.00 -4.99 -1.75
C TYR A 29 -2.60 -4.82 -0.28
N SER A 30 -3.54 -4.44 0.57
CA SER A 30 -3.30 -4.29 2.01
C SER A 30 -3.23 -5.65 2.71
N ARG A 31 -2.05 -6.03 3.18
CA ARG A 31 -1.81 -7.26 3.94
C ARG A 31 -2.24 -7.10 5.40
N ARG A 32 -2.27 -8.21 6.13
CA ARG A 32 -2.47 -8.19 7.58
C ARG A 32 -1.11 -8.01 8.27
N THR A 33 -1.04 -7.08 9.20
CA THR A 33 0.12 -6.91 10.09
C THR A 33 0.11 -7.98 11.19
N LYS A 34 1.22 -8.10 11.93
CA LYS A 34 1.33 -9.03 13.07
C LYS A 34 0.30 -8.74 14.17
N ALA A 35 -0.16 -7.48 14.28
CA ALA A 35 -1.22 -7.07 15.19
C ALA A 35 -2.64 -7.43 14.71
N GLY A 36 -2.77 -8.06 13.53
CA GLY A 36 -4.05 -8.43 12.92
C GLY A 36 -4.78 -7.28 12.23
N LEU A 37 -4.18 -6.08 12.19
CA LEU A 37 -4.68 -4.92 11.45
C LEU A 37 -4.31 -5.01 9.97
N ARG A 38 -4.93 -4.17 9.12
CA ARG A 38 -4.57 -4.03 7.71
C ARG A 38 -3.51 -2.95 7.52
N GLU A 39 -2.61 -3.16 6.55
CA GLU A 39 -1.64 -2.14 6.12
C GLU A 39 -2.34 -0.87 5.61
N THR A 40 -1.80 0.29 5.93
CA THR A 40 -2.15 1.59 5.31
C THR A 40 -1.51 1.71 3.93
N TRP A 41 -1.93 2.72 3.16
CA TRP A 41 -1.31 3.00 1.85
C TRP A 41 0.18 3.34 1.98
N ASP A 42 0.55 4.12 3.00
CA ASP A 42 1.94 4.49 3.27
C ASP A 42 2.79 3.28 3.63
N GLU A 43 2.28 2.36 4.47
CA GLU A 43 2.99 1.13 4.82
C GLU A 43 3.24 0.24 3.60
N VAL A 44 2.28 0.18 2.65
CA VAL A 44 2.46 -0.52 1.37
C VAL A 44 3.51 0.18 0.51
N CYS A 45 3.51 1.51 0.45
CA CYS A 45 4.54 2.27 -0.24
C CYS A 45 5.92 2.00 0.34
N ASP A 46 6.08 2.10 1.66
CA ASP A 46 7.34 1.90 2.36
C ASP A 46 7.96 0.55 2.01
N ARG A 47 7.22 -0.56 2.19
CA ARG A 47 7.78 -1.90 1.90
C ARG A 47 8.12 -2.08 0.43
N THR A 48 7.26 -1.63 -0.49
CA THR A 48 7.44 -1.90 -1.92
C THR A 48 8.56 -1.08 -2.53
N ILE A 49 8.73 0.16 -2.07
CA ILE A 49 9.83 1.05 -2.48
C ILE A 49 11.14 0.53 -1.88
N GLN A 50 11.17 0.17 -0.60
CA GLN A 50 12.35 -0.40 0.04
C GLN A 50 12.85 -1.64 -0.70
N GLY A 51 11.95 -2.56 -1.08
CA GLY A 51 12.33 -3.73 -1.87
C GLY A 51 12.86 -3.40 -3.28
N ILE A 52 12.41 -2.30 -3.88
CA ILE A 52 12.96 -1.81 -5.17
C ILE A 52 14.35 -1.22 -4.95
N ILE A 53 14.56 -0.43 -3.89
CA ILE A 53 15.85 0.18 -3.54
C ILE A 53 16.92 -0.89 -3.35
N GLU A 54 16.60 -1.95 -2.59
CA GLU A 54 17.51 -3.05 -2.30
C GLU A 54 17.97 -3.79 -3.56
N LEU A 55 17.11 -3.91 -4.57
CA LEU A 55 17.40 -4.61 -5.81
C LEU A 55 18.00 -3.70 -6.90
N GLY A 56 17.62 -2.42 -6.90
CA GLY A 56 17.76 -1.52 -8.05
C GLY A 56 19.05 -0.71 -8.12
N LYS A 57 19.86 -0.66 -7.05
CA LYS A 57 21.08 0.18 -6.96
C LYS A 57 20.83 1.64 -7.39
N LEU A 58 19.70 2.19 -6.94
CA LEU A 58 19.21 3.50 -7.36
C LEU A 58 19.97 4.64 -6.67
N THR A 59 20.06 5.78 -7.35
CA THR A 59 20.54 7.03 -6.77
C THR A 59 19.49 7.66 -5.86
N PRO A 60 19.88 8.54 -4.91
CA PRO A 60 18.92 9.24 -4.05
C PRO A 60 17.85 10.03 -4.83
N ALA A 61 18.20 10.59 -5.99
CA ALA A 61 17.26 11.35 -6.82
C ALA A 61 16.19 10.43 -7.46
N GLU A 62 16.58 9.25 -7.92
CA GLU A 62 15.64 8.25 -8.47
C GLU A 62 14.70 7.71 -7.39
N ILE A 63 15.22 7.50 -6.18
CA ILE A 63 14.41 7.07 -5.03
C ILE A 63 13.34 8.13 -4.71
N ALA A 64 13.74 9.41 -4.64
CA ALA A 64 12.79 10.50 -4.39
C ALA A 64 11.69 10.58 -5.45
N ILE A 65 12.02 10.31 -6.72
CA ILE A 65 11.03 10.25 -7.80
C ILE A 65 10.07 9.07 -7.58
N LEU A 66 10.58 7.87 -7.27
CA LEU A 66 9.75 6.70 -7.02
C LEU A 66 8.77 6.92 -5.86
N GLU A 67 9.26 7.47 -4.74
CA GLU A 67 8.43 7.82 -3.59
C GLU A 67 7.33 8.80 -3.96
N ASN A 68 7.68 9.89 -4.64
CA ASN A 68 6.71 10.89 -5.06
C ASN A 68 5.65 10.29 -6.00
N MET A 69 6.07 9.49 -6.99
CA MET A 69 5.15 8.90 -7.96
C MET A 69 4.21 7.89 -7.35
N GLN A 70 4.71 7.00 -6.48
CA GLN A 70 3.89 5.96 -5.89
C GLN A 70 2.94 6.53 -4.85
N ARG A 71 3.43 7.33 -3.89
CA ARG A 71 2.57 7.88 -2.82
C ARG A 71 1.42 8.72 -3.37
N ASN A 72 1.66 9.47 -4.45
CA ASN A 72 0.65 10.29 -5.13
C ASN A 72 -0.16 9.54 -6.20
N LEU A 73 -0.06 8.21 -6.27
CA LEU A 73 -0.81 7.36 -7.20
C LEU A 73 -0.62 7.76 -8.68
N LYS A 74 0.56 8.28 -9.05
CA LYS A 74 0.89 8.72 -10.42
C LYS A 74 1.52 7.61 -11.24
N ALA A 75 2.38 6.80 -10.62
CA ALA A 75 2.90 5.57 -11.20
C ALA A 75 3.02 4.52 -10.11
N LEU A 76 2.59 3.30 -10.42
CA LEU A 76 2.57 2.19 -9.47
C LEU A 76 3.39 1.02 -10.04
N PRO A 77 4.07 0.26 -9.18
CA PRO A 77 4.62 -1.02 -9.61
C PRO A 77 3.47 -1.99 -9.93
N SER A 78 3.79 -3.10 -10.59
CA SER A 78 2.76 -4.09 -10.97
C SER A 78 1.92 -4.55 -9.76
N GLY A 79 0.67 -4.93 -10.00
CA GLY A 79 -0.19 -5.45 -8.93
C GLY A 79 0.42 -6.64 -8.18
N ARG A 80 1.22 -7.47 -8.85
CA ARG A 80 2.00 -8.55 -8.22
C ARG A 80 3.06 -8.03 -7.26
N TRP A 81 3.72 -6.91 -7.57
CA TRP A 81 4.70 -6.30 -6.68
C TRP A 81 4.05 -5.58 -5.50
N LEU A 82 2.96 -4.82 -5.72
CA LEU A 82 2.12 -4.33 -4.61
C LEU A 82 1.67 -5.48 -3.71
N TRP A 83 1.37 -6.62 -4.36
CA TRP A 83 1.24 -7.98 -3.87
C TRP A 83 2.27 -8.39 -2.82
N VAL A 84 3.46 -8.72 -3.32
CA VAL A 84 4.49 -9.53 -2.63
C VAL A 84 5.82 -8.79 -2.40
N GLY A 85 6.01 -7.64 -3.04
CA GLY A 85 7.24 -6.85 -2.96
C GLY A 85 7.38 -6.20 -1.59
N GLY A 86 8.61 -6.08 -1.12
CA GLY A 86 8.91 -5.66 0.25
C GLY A 86 8.54 -6.73 1.27
N VAL A 87 9.56 -7.30 1.93
CA VAL A 87 9.43 -8.25 3.03
C VAL A 87 10.02 -7.62 4.28
#